data_AF-A0A7V3IU85-F1
#
_entry.id   AF-A0A7V3IU85-F1
#
_cell.length_a   1.000
_cell.length_b   1.000
_cell.length_c   1.000
_cell.angle_alpha   90.00
_cell.angle_beta   90.00
_cell.angle_gamma   90.00
#
_symmetry.space_group_name_H-M   'P 1'
#
loop_
_entity.id
_entity.type
_entity.pdbx_description
1 polymer ?
#
loop_
_entity_poly.entity_id
_entity_poly.type
_entity_poly.pdbx_seq_one_letter_code
_entity_poly.pdbx_strand_id
1 'polypeptide(L)' 'HQPSAHYEHDVALINGKPALLSTFQYIYDALGIETDEEKPFHNVFPLEK' A
#
# COMPACT_ATOMS: atom_id res chain seq x y z
N HIS A 1 -25.42 14.66 9.09
CA HIS A 1 -24.64 14.33 7.88
C HIS A 1 -23.24 13.96 8.32
N GLN A 2 -22.86 12.68 8.19
CA GLN A 2 -21.50 12.26 8.46
C GLN A 2 -20.70 12.33 7.15
N PRO A 3 -19.44 12.81 7.17
CA PRO A 3 -18.59 12.76 6.01
C PRO A 3 -18.26 11.28 5.67
N SER A 4 -18.15 10.98 4.38
CA SER A 4 -17.64 9.70 3.88
C SER A 4 -16.37 9.93 3.06
N ALA A 5 -15.48 8.94 3.07
CA ALA A 5 -14.29 8.91 2.24
C ALA A 5 -14.18 7.52 1.59
N HIS A 6 -13.70 7.48 0.35
CA HIS A 6 -13.45 6.25 -0.39
C HIS A 6 -12.02 6.31 -0.91
N TYR A 7 -11.29 5.19 -0.79
CA TYR A 7 -9.94 5.05 -1.29
C TYR A 7 -9.84 3.73 -2.04
N GLU A 8 -9.14 3.77 -3.17
CA GLU A 8 -8.86 2.59 -4.00
C GLU A 8 -7.36 2.28 -3.91
N HIS A 9 -7.03 1.00 -4.02
CA HIS A 9 -5.65 0.53 -3.99
C HIS A 9 -5.43 -0.45 -5.13
N ASP A 10 -4.39 -0.22 -5.91
CA ASP A 10 -4.03 -1.09 -7.02
C ASP A 10 -3.15 -2.23 -6.52
N VAL A 11 -3.55 -3.46 -6.82
CA VAL A 11 -2.85 -4.68 -6.42
C VAL A 11 -2.56 -5.57 -7.62
N ALA A 12 -1.47 -6.33 -7.54
CA ALA A 12 -1.14 -7.36 -8.51
C ALA A 12 -0.63 -8.63 -7.85
N LEU A 13 -0.74 -9.75 -8.57
CA LEU A 13 -0.07 -11.00 -8.23
C LEU A 13 1.20 -11.12 -9.07
N ILE A 14 2.37 -11.09 -8.42
CA ILE A 14 3.67 -11.18 -9.08
C ILE A 14 4.37 -12.42 -8.54
N ASN A 15 4.72 -13.36 -9.41
CA ASN A 15 5.35 -14.64 -9.03
C ASN A 15 4.58 -15.39 -7.93
N GLY A 16 3.25 -15.34 -7.97
CA GLY A 16 2.38 -15.97 -6.98
C GLY A 16 2.32 -15.25 -5.62
N LYS A 17 2.90 -14.05 -5.49
CA LYS A 17 2.85 -13.22 -4.27
C LYS A 17 2.08 -11.91 -4.51
N PRO A 18 1.25 -11.46 -3.56
CA PRO A 18 0.57 -10.18 -3.67
C PRO A 18 1.57 -9.03 -3.60
N ALA A 19 1.32 -7.99 -4.38
CA ALA A 19 2.12 -6.78 -4.45
C ALA A 19 1.21 -5.56 -4.50
N LEU A 20 1.57 -4.53 -3.72
CA LEU A 20 0.93 -3.22 -3.80
C LEU A 20 1.57 -2.41 -4.93
N LEU A 21 0.74 -1.85 -5.81
CA LEU A 21 1.16 -0.95 -6.90
C LEU A 21 0.93 0.52 -6.56
N SER A 22 0.24 0.78 -5.45
CA SER A 22 -0.02 2.10 -4.87
C SER A 22 0.37 2.12 -3.39
N THR A 23 0.12 3.23 -2.70
CA THR A 23 0.37 3.38 -1.25
C THR A 23 -0.71 4.25 -0.61
N PHE A 24 -1.05 3.96 0.65
CA PHE A 24 -1.87 4.83 1.48
C PHE A 24 -1.07 5.77 2.39
N GLN A 25 0.24 5.96 2.14
CA GLN A 25 1.10 6.82 2.95
C GLN A 25 0.50 8.21 3.20
N TYR A 26 -0.08 8.85 2.19
CA TYR A 26 -0.72 10.16 2.36
C TYR A 26 -1.85 10.15 3.41
N ILE A 27 -2.64 9.07 3.46
CA ILE A 27 -3.73 8.92 4.43
C ILE A 27 -3.13 8.69 5.83
N TYR A 28 -2.12 7.83 5.93
CA TYR A 28 -1.44 7.57 7.19
C TYR A 28 -0.81 8.85 7.75
N ASP A 29 -0.14 9.64 6.92
CA ASP A 29 0.48 10.92 7.30
C ASP A 29 -0.57 11.92 7.78
N ALA A 30 -1.68 12.07 7.04
CA ALA A 30 -2.75 13.00 7.39
C ALA A 30 -3.44 12.63 8.72
N LEU A 31 -3.45 11.35 9.08
CA LEU A 31 -4.04 10.83 10.32
C LEU A 31 -3.02 10.64 11.45
N GLY A 32 -1.71 10.85 11.20
CA GLY A 32 -0.65 10.63 12.18
C GLY A 32 -0.47 9.15 12.56
N ILE A 33 -0.73 8.24 11.63
CA ILE A 33 -0.61 6.79 11.84
C ILE A 33 0.80 6.35 11.42
N GLU A 34 1.54 5.76 12.36
CA GLU A 34 2.81 5.07 12.08
C GLU A 34 2.54 3.56 11.98
N THR A 35 2.85 2.97 10.81
CA THR A 35 2.59 1.55 10.55
C THR A 35 3.58 0.97 9.55
N ASP A 36 3.77 -0.36 9.64
CA ASP A 36 4.60 -1.15 8.73
C ASP A 36 3.75 -2.07 7.83
N GLU A 37 2.43 -1.88 7.80
CA GLU A 37 1.45 -2.75 7.12
C GLU A 37 1.77 -3.00 5.64
N GLU A 38 2.19 -1.98 4.90
CA GLU A 38 2.48 -2.10 3.46
C GLU A 38 3.85 -2.74 3.16
N LYS A 39 4.76 -2.81 4.16
CA LYS A 39 6.15 -3.30 3.96
C LYS A 39 6.25 -4.69 3.35
N PRO A 40 5.44 -5.70 3.74
CA PRO A 40 5.53 -7.05 3.16
C PRO A 40 5.16 -7.13 1.68
N PHE A 41 4.51 -6.10 1.13
CA PHE A 41 3.96 -6.10 -0.23
C PHE A 41 4.71 -5.17 -1.18
N HIS A 42 5.59 -4.32 -0.66
CA HIS A 42 6.59 -3.59 -1.44
C HIS A 42 7.84 -4.47 -1.61
N ASN A 43 8.48 -4.46 -2.78
CA ASN A 43 9.70 -5.23 -3.12
C ASN A 43 9.49 -6.72 -3.50
N VAL A 44 8.40 -7.06 -4.19
CA VAL A 44 8.26 -8.37 -4.86
C VAL A 44 9.23 -8.56 -6.04
N PHE A 45 9.94 -7.51 -6.44
CA PHE A 45 11.03 -7.57 -7.41
C PHE A 45 12.37 -7.62 -6.67
N PRO A 46 13.20 -8.64 -6.89
CA PRO A 46 14.62 -8.47 -6.67
C PRO A 46 15.07 -7.38 -7.64
N LEU A 47 15.61 -6.28 -7.12
CA LEU A 47 16.51 -5.45 -7.94
C LEU A 47 17.70 -6.37 -8.24
N GLU A 48 17.71 -7.01 -9.41
CA GLU A 48 18.94 -7.61 -9.91
C GLU A 48 20.00 -6.49 -9.89
N LYS A 49 21.08 -6.73 -9.14
CA LYS A 49 22.29 -5.92 -9.23
C LYS A 49 23.02 -6.27 -10.52
#